data_AF-A0A484Y756-F1
#
_entry.id   AF-A0A484Y756-F1
#
_cell.length_a   1.000
_cell.length_b   1.000
_cell.length_c   1.000
_cell.angle_alpha   90.00
_cell.angle_beta   90.00
_cell.angle_gamma   90.00
#
_symmetry.space_group_name_H-M   'P 1'
#
loop_
_entity.id
_entity.type
_entity.pdbx_description
1 polymer ?
#
loop_
_entity_poly.entity_id
_entity_poly.type
_entity_poly.pdbx_seq_one_letter_code
_entity_poly.pdbx_strand_id
1 'polypeptide(L)'
;MADLLTAPPVLPGKYAWFFDLDGTLAGIQPHPDDVVVPDTVLEDLHQLSQMNAGALALISGRSMAELDMLAGPYHFPLAGVHGAERRDIHDQLHIVSLPEALINTLHAELIASLAQLPGTELEAKGMAFALHYRQAPHHEAAIFSIARCLADAHPQLALQPGKCVVEIKPEG
;
A
#
# COMPACT_ATOMS: atom_id res chain seq x y z
N MET A 1 -26.12 3.35 8.98
CA MET A 1 -26.24 4.79 8.64
C MET A 1 -24.95 5.43 9.12
N ALA A 2 -24.11 5.90 8.21
CA ALA A 2 -22.95 6.70 8.61
C ALA A 2 -23.46 7.96 9.30
N ASP A 3 -22.97 8.25 10.51
CA ASP A 3 -23.24 9.53 11.15
C ASP A 3 -22.75 10.64 10.22
N LEU A 4 -23.68 11.51 9.81
CA LEU A 4 -23.35 12.66 8.98
C LEU A 4 -22.47 13.60 9.79
N LEU A 5 -21.19 13.69 9.43
CA LEU A 5 -20.27 14.73 9.88
C LEU A 5 -20.84 16.08 9.46
N THR A 6 -21.55 16.73 10.39
CA THR A 6 -22.34 17.96 10.16
C THR A 6 -21.62 19.22 10.64
N ALA A 7 -20.55 19.06 11.41
CA ALA A 7 -19.64 20.14 11.80
C ALA A 7 -18.28 19.91 11.14
N PRO A 8 -17.72 20.89 10.41
CA PRO A 8 -16.32 20.81 10.02
C PRO A 8 -15.48 20.70 11.31
N PRO A 9 -14.52 19.77 11.39
CA PRO A 9 -13.67 19.59 12.55
C PRO A 9 -12.66 20.73 12.64
N VAL A 10 -13.13 21.96 12.91
CA VAL A 10 -12.27 23.06 13.36
C VAL A 10 -12.56 23.27 14.84
N LEU A 11 -12.44 22.19 15.61
CA LEU A 11 -12.36 22.30 17.07
C LEU A 11 -10.96 22.87 17.39
N PRO A 12 -10.83 23.80 18.35
CA PRO A 12 -9.52 24.20 18.84
C PRO A 12 -8.81 22.98 19.44
N GLY A 13 -7.71 22.54 18.83
CA GLY A 13 -6.98 21.34 19.23
C GLY A 13 -5.71 21.12 18.42
N LYS A 14 -4.90 20.14 18.84
CA LYS A 14 -3.74 19.66 18.07
C LYS A 14 -4.15 18.41 17.31
N TYR A 15 -4.43 18.57 16.01
CA TYR A 15 -4.82 17.46 15.14
C TYR A 15 -3.67 17.10 14.18
N ALA A 16 -3.65 15.83 13.79
CA ALA A 16 -2.86 15.35 12.66
C ALA A 16 -3.83 14.80 11.61
N TRP A 17 -3.67 15.25 10.37
CA TRP A 17 -4.59 14.95 9.28
C TRP A 17 -3.98 13.91 8.36
N PHE A 18 -4.77 12.89 8.05
CA PHE A 18 -4.38 11.83 7.11
C PHE A 18 -5.50 11.71 6.09
N PHE A 19 -5.18 11.96 4.82
CA PHE A 19 -6.15 11.91 3.75
C PHE A 19 -5.79 10.82 2.77
N ASP A 20 -6.79 10.01 2.43
CA ASP A 20 -6.74 9.19 1.23
C ASP A 20 -6.91 10.08 -0.02
N LEU A 21 -6.48 9.58 -1.17
CA LEU A 21 -6.53 10.34 -2.43
C LEU A 21 -7.74 9.95 -3.27
N ASP A 22 -7.75 8.73 -3.80
CA ASP A 22 -8.74 8.26 -4.76
C ASP A 22 -10.11 8.03 -4.10
N GLY A 23 -11.13 8.76 -4.56
CA GLY A 23 -12.46 8.72 -3.97
C GLY A 23 -12.59 9.51 -2.66
N THR A 24 -11.53 10.20 -2.22
CA THR A 24 -11.54 11.08 -1.04
C THR A 24 -11.24 12.53 -1.44
N LEU A 25 -10.01 12.82 -1.88
CA LEU A 25 -9.60 14.16 -2.33
C LEU A 25 -9.80 14.35 -3.85
N ALA A 26 -9.75 13.25 -4.61
CA ALA A 26 -10.00 13.23 -6.03
C ALA A 26 -11.24 12.35 -6.34
N GLY A 27 -12.02 12.76 -7.34
CA GLY A 27 -13.12 11.94 -7.84
C GLY A 27 -12.63 10.63 -8.45
N ILE A 28 -13.39 9.55 -8.28
CA ILE A 28 -13.08 8.26 -8.92
C ILE A 28 -13.22 8.43 -10.44
N GLN A 29 -12.16 8.11 -11.18
CA GLN A 29 -12.12 8.16 -12.64
C GLN A 29 -12.14 6.76 -13.27
N PRO A 30 -12.57 6.63 -14.55
CA PRO A 30 -12.52 5.37 -15.27
C PRO A 30 -11.10 4.80 -15.44
N HIS A 31 -10.10 5.67 -15.57
CA HIS A 31 -8.70 5.28 -15.64
C HIS A 31 -7.87 5.95 -14.52
N PRO A 32 -6.90 5.23 -13.91
CA PRO A 32 -6.05 5.79 -12.85
C PRO A 32 -5.24 7.03 -13.26
N ASP A 33 -4.88 7.12 -14.55
CA ASP A 33 -4.11 8.22 -15.14
C ASP A 33 -4.93 9.51 -15.30
N ASP A 34 -6.26 9.41 -15.25
CA ASP A 34 -7.17 10.56 -15.41
C ASP A 34 -7.44 11.28 -14.08
N VAL A 35 -6.91 10.77 -12.98
CA VAL A 35 -7.16 11.33 -11.65
C VAL A 35 -6.43 12.65 -11.49
N VAL A 36 -7.15 13.67 -11.04
CA VAL A 36 -6.65 15.02 -10.77
C VAL A 36 -7.22 15.49 -9.43
N VAL A 37 -6.36 16.07 -8.59
CA VAL A 37 -6.80 16.78 -7.38
C VAL A 37 -7.07 18.24 -7.78
N PRO A 38 -8.28 18.78 -7.53
CA PRO A 38 -8.57 20.18 -7.86
C PRO A 38 -7.63 21.14 -7.11
N ASP A 39 -7.16 22.19 -7.78
CA ASP A 39 -6.25 23.20 -7.20
C ASP A 39 -6.77 23.77 -5.88
N THR A 40 -8.08 24.01 -5.79
CA THR A 40 -8.72 24.52 -4.56
C THR A 40 -8.57 23.54 -3.39
N VAL A 41 -8.64 22.23 -3.64
CA VAL A 41 -8.44 21.20 -2.61
C VAL A 41 -6.99 21.20 -2.15
N LEU A 42 -6.04 21.34 -3.09
CA LEU A 42 -4.61 21.43 -2.77
C LEU A 42 -4.29 22.68 -1.94
N GLU A 43 -4.87 23.82 -2.28
CA GLU A 43 -4.78 25.07 -1.50
C GLU A 43 -5.33 24.88 -0.08
N ASP A 44 -6.50 24.27 0.07
CA ASP A 44 -7.12 23.99 1.37
C ASP A 44 -6.25 23.05 2.22
N LEU A 45 -5.70 21.99 1.63
CA LEU A 45 -4.76 21.08 2.30
C LEU A 45 -3.49 21.80 2.74
N HIS A 46 -2.94 22.68 1.89
CA HIS A 46 -1.78 23.47 2.24
C HIS A 46 -2.08 24.39 3.45
N GLN A 47 -3.20 25.11 3.42
CA GLN A 47 -3.62 25.95 4.55
C GLN A 47 -3.81 25.13 5.83
N LEU A 48 -4.49 23.99 5.73
CA LEU A 48 -4.72 23.09 6.86
C LEU A 48 -3.41 22.58 7.46
N SER A 49 -2.43 22.25 6.60
CA SER A 49 -1.09 21.85 7.02
C SER A 49 -0.38 22.98 7.79
N GLN A 50 -0.40 24.21 7.28
CA GLN A 50 0.21 25.38 7.94
C GLN A 50 -0.43 25.65 9.32
N MET A 51 -1.76 25.53 9.42
CA MET A 51 -2.50 25.74 10.67
C MET A 51 -2.20 24.67 11.73
N ASN A 52 -1.67 23.50 11.34
CA ASN A 52 -1.41 22.37 12.23
C ASN A 52 0.08 22.00 12.28
N ALA A 53 0.97 22.99 12.10
CA ALA A 53 2.43 22.81 12.19
C ALA A 53 2.97 21.69 11.28
N GLY A 54 2.40 21.54 10.08
CA GLY A 54 2.80 20.53 9.11
C GLY A 54 2.23 19.13 9.36
N ALA A 55 1.35 18.95 10.34
CA ALA A 55 0.75 17.66 10.68
C ALA A 55 -0.35 17.24 9.69
N LEU A 56 0.01 17.09 8.42
CA LEU A 56 -0.86 16.60 7.36
C LEU A 56 -0.07 15.64 6.47
N ALA A 57 -0.64 14.47 6.14
CA ALA A 57 -0.04 13.52 5.21
C ALA A 57 -1.09 12.95 4.25
N LEU A 58 -0.65 12.64 3.02
CA LEU A 58 -1.45 11.89 2.05
C LEU A 58 -1.09 10.40 2.15
N ILE A 59 -2.10 9.55 2.26
CA ILE A 59 -1.94 8.09 2.36
C ILE A 59 -2.72 7.44 1.22
N SER A 60 -2.04 6.81 0.26
CA SER A 60 -2.69 6.20 -0.89
C SER A 60 -2.06 4.85 -1.27
N GLY A 61 -2.79 4.06 -2.06
CA GLY A 61 -2.24 2.91 -2.77
C GLY A 61 -1.31 3.29 -3.93
N ARG A 62 -1.39 4.54 -4.43
CA ARG A 62 -0.50 5.08 -5.47
C ARG A 62 0.95 5.14 -5.01
N SER A 63 1.87 5.17 -5.96
CA SER A 63 3.28 5.43 -5.67
C SER A 63 3.49 6.85 -5.12
N MET A 64 4.56 7.06 -4.35
CA MET A 64 4.92 8.41 -3.90
C MET A 64 5.19 9.36 -5.07
N ALA A 65 5.76 8.87 -6.17
CA ALA A 65 6.03 9.69 -7.35
C ALA A 65 4.73 10.22 -7.98
N GLU A 66 3.70 9.39 -8.08
CA GLU A 66 2.38 9.83 -8.55
C GLU A 66 1.74 10.80 -7.55
N LEU A 67 1.86 10.54 -6.25
CA LEU A 67 1.36 11.44 -5.22
C LEU A 67 2.03 12.83 -5.28
N ASP A 68 3.33 12.90 -5.53
CA ASP A 68 4.04 14.17 -5.74
C ASP A 68 3.53 14.92 -6.97
N MET A 69 3.29 14.21 -8.07
CA MET A 69 2.73 14.81 -9.28
C MET A 69 1.31 15.36 -9.05
N LEU A 70 0.48 14.63 -8.31
CA LEU A 70 -0.91 15.00 -8.02
C LEU A 70 -1.05 16.07 -6.94
N ALA A 71 -0.10 16.14 -6.01
CA ALA A 71 -0.06 17.15 -4.96
C ALA A 71 0.67 18.44 -5.36
N GLY A 72 1.38 18.41 -6.50
CA GLY A 72 2.11 19.55 -7.05
C GLY A 72 1.21 20.78 -7.16
N PRO A 73 1.69 21.98 -6.80
CA PRO A 73 3.08 22.32 -6.47
C PRO A 73 3.46 22.11 -4.99
N TYR A 74 2.57 21.56 -4.16
CA TYR A 74 2.80 21.43 -2.73
C TYR A 74 3.54 20.15 -2.38
N HIS A 75 4.37 20.22 -1.34
CA HIS A 75 5.19 19.13 -0.87
C HIS A 75 4.72 18.67 0.51
N PHE A 76 4.03 17.53 0.56
CA PHE A 76 3.49 16.97 1.80
C PHE A 76 4.30 15.73 2.24
N PRO A 77 4.25 15.35 3.53
CA PRO A 77 4.50 13.99 3.96
C PRO A 77 3.57 13.01 3.22
N LEU A 78 4.10 11.87 2.79
CA LEU A 78 3.39 10.90 1.96
C LEU A 78 3.55 9.49 2.52
N ALA A 79 2.52 8.67 2.33
CA ALA A 79 2.60 7.21 2.39
C ALA A 79 1.97 6.63 1.11
N GLY A 80 2.81 6.13 0.21
CA GLY A 80 2.42 5.45 -1.02
C GLY A 80 2.50 3.94 -0.89
N VAL A 81 1.93 3.23 -1.87
CA VAL A 81 1.98 1.76 -1.99
C VAL A 81 1.55 1.08 -0.68
N HIS A 82 0.42 1.54 -0.12
CA HIS A 82 -0.12 1.06 1.15
C HIS A 82 0.85 1.17 2.35
N GLY A 83 1.74 2.18 2.32
CA GLY A 83 2.70 2.46 3.38
C GLY A 83 4.10 1.88 3.16
N ALA A 84 4.31 1.14 2.07
CA ALA A 84 5.63 0.65 1.69
C ALA A 84 6.57 1.79 1.28
N GLU A 85 6.05 2.86 0.69
CA GLU A 85 6.81 4.07 0.42
C GLU A 85 6.35 5.15 1.38
N ARG A 86 7.27 5.79 2.11
CA ARG A 86 6.93 6.86 3.04
C ARG A 86 7.97 7.97 3.02
N ARG A 87 7.49 9.21 3.07
CA ARG A 87 8.28 10.42 3.30
C ARG A 87 7.74 11.17 4.50
N ASP A 88 8.62 11.48 5.45
CA ASP A 88 8.25 12.32 6.59
C ASP A 88 8.40 13.82 6.29
N ILE A 89 8.14 14.66 7.29
CA ILE A 89 8.23 16.13 7.17
C ILE A 89 9.68 16.65 7.01
N HIS A 90 10.68 15.80 7.25
CA HIS A 90 12.11 16.11 7.11
C HIS A 90 12.69 15.54 5.82
N ASP A 91 11.84 15.11 4.88
CA ASP A 91 12.21 14.44 3.64
C ASP A 91 12.94 13.10 3.85
N GLN A 92 12.80 12.49 5.02
CA GLN A 92 13.34 11.16 5.26
C GLN A 92 12.48 10.12 4.54
N LEU A 93 13.11 9.43 3.60
CA LEU A 93 12.50 8.34 2.85
C LEU A 93 12.63 7.01 3.58
N HIS A 94 11.50 6.32 3.70
CA HIS A 94 11.40 4.92 4.10
C HIS A 94 10.73 4.17 2.96
N ILE A 95 11.53 3.45 2.17
CA ILE A 95 11.04 2.64 1.06
C ILE A 95 11.31 1.19 1.42
N VAL A 96 10.23 0.46 1.63
CA VAL A 96 10.22 -0.99 1.74
C VAL A 96 9.97 -1.52 0.34
N SER A 97 11.03 -1.96 -0.33
CA SER A 97 10.92 -2.60 -1.64
C SER A 97 11.88 -3.78 -1.73
N LEU A 98 11.49 -4.77 -2.52
CA LEU A 98 12.39 -5.85 -2.92
C LEU A 98 13.05 -5.47 -4.25
N PRO A 99 14.33 -5.79 -4.45
CA PRO A 99 14.95 -5.63 -5.75
C PRO A 99 14.14 -6.36 -6.84
N GLU A 100 13.91 -5.73 -7.99
CA GLU A 100 13.12 -6.32 -9.08
C GLU A 100 13.64 -7.72 -9.51
N ALA A 101 14.96 -7.89 -9.54
CA ALA A 101 15.60 -9.18 -9.81
C ALA A 101 15.20 -10.27 -8.79
N LEU A 102 15.06 -9.90 -7.52
CA LEU A 102 14.59 -10.80 -6.48
C LEU A 102 13.11 -11.10 -6.67
N ILE A 103 12.25 -10.10 -6.91
CA ILE A 103 10.82 -10.31 -7.19
C ILE A 103 10.63 -11.30 -8.34
N ASN A 104 11.36 -11.13 -9.44
CA ASN A 104 11.29 -12.01 -10.61
C ASN A 104 11.74 -13.44 -10.28
N THR A 105 12.77 -13.58 -9.44
CA THR A 105 13.27 -14.88 -9.00
C THR A 105 12.25 -15.59 -8.11
N LEU A 106 11.71 -14.89 -7.09
CA LEU A 106 10.68 -15.42 -6.20
C LEU A 106 9.41 -15.80 -6.97
N HIS A 107 8.99 -14.97 -7.92
CA HIS A 107 7.84 -15.26 -8.76
C HIS A 107 8.03 -16.55 -9.57
N ALA A 108 9.18 -16.72 -10.22
CA ALA A 108 9.48 -17.93 -10.98
C ALA A 108 9.55 -19.18 -10.10
N GLU A 109 10.16 -19.09 -8.92
CA GLU A 109 10.24 -20.17 -7.94
C GLU A 109 8.86 -20.58 -7.40
N LEU A 110 8.02 -19.60 -7.08
CA LEU A 110 6.66 -19.82 -6.60
C LEU A 110 5.78 -20.46 -7.69
N ILE A 111 5.87 -19.99 -8.94
CA ILE A 111 5.16 -20.62 -10.07
C ILE A 111 5.56 -22.09 -10.21
N ALA A 112 6.87 -22.37 -10.20
CA ALA A 112 7.37 -23.74 -10.34
C ALA A 112 6.91 -24.64 -9.19
N SER A 113 6.87 -24.11 -7.97
CA SER A 113 6.43 -24.83 -6.78
C SER A 113 4.92 -25.11 -6.80
N LEU A 114 4.09 -24.13 -7.16
CA LEU A 114 2.64 -24.28 -7.21
C LEU A 114 2.16 -25.11 -8.40
N ALA A 115 2.95 -25.24 -9.46
CA ALA A 115 2.64 -26.14 -10.58
C ALA A 115 2.49 -27.62 -10.14
N GLN A 116 3.08 -28.01 -9.01
CA GLN A 116 2.96 -29.35 -8.43
C GLN A 116 1.75 -29.50 -7.49
N LEU A 117 0.96 -28.43 -7.29
CA LEU A 117 -0.16 -28.36 -6.34
C LEU A 117 -1.45 -27.94 -7.08
N PRO A 118 -2.13 -28.85 -7.79
CA PRO A 118 -3.33 -28.53 -8.56
C PRO A 118 -4.42 -27.88 -7.71
N GLY A 119 -5.05 -26.82 -8.23
CA GLY A 119 -6.09 -26.06 -7.53
C GLY A 119 -5.56 -25.05 -6.52
N THR A 120 -4.24 -24.82 -6.47
CA THR A 120 -3.64 -23.64 -5.84
C THR A 120 -3.42 -22.55 -6.89
N GLU A 121 -3.43 -21.29 -6.45
CA GLU A 121 -3.26 -20.13 -7.32
C GLU A 121 -2.21 -19.18 -6.73
N LEU A 122 -1.33 -18.65 -7.58
CA LEU A 122 -0.40 -17.59 -7.24
C LEU A 122 -0.96 -16.26 -7.73
N GLU A 123 -1.02 -15.27 -6.84
CA GLU A 123 -1.35 -13.89 -7.18
C GLU A 123 -0.14 -13.00 -6.84
N ALA A 124 0.42 -12.33 -7.84
CA ALA A 124 1.51 -11.37 -7.66
C ALA A 124 0.95 -9.95 -7.52
N LYS A 125 1.31 -9.27 -6.43
CA LYS A 125 0.86 -7.92 -6.05
C LYS A 125 2.08 -6.98 -5.95
N GLY A 126 2.72 -6.73 -7.09
CA GLY A 126 3.96 -5.96 -7.15
C GLY A 126 5.12 -6.67 -6.46
N MET A 127 5.38 -6.34 -5.19
CA MET A 127 6.45 -6.91 -4.37
C MET A 127 5.96 -7.95 -3.34
N ALA A 128 4.65 -8.22 -3.29
CA ALA A 128 4.06 -9.26 -2.46
C ALA A 128 3.46 -10.39 -3.31
N PHE A 129 3.36 -11.57 -2.72
CA PHE A 129 2.82 -12.78 -3.35
C PHE A 129 1.76 -13.40 -2.46
N ALA A 130 0.60 -13.74 -3.00
CA ALA A 130 -0.44 -14.45 -2.28
C ALA A 130 -0.60 -15.86 -2.85
N LEU A 131 -0.44 -16.86 -1.98
CA LEU A 131 -0.56 -18.28 -2.30
C LEU A 131 -1.94 -18.75 -1.85
N HIS A 132 -2.89 -18.84 -2.78
CA HIS A 132 -4.26 -19.24 -2.52
C HIS A 132 -4.42 -20.75 -2.61
N TYR A 133 -5.14 -21.34 -1.66
CA TYR A 133 -5.44 -22.77 -1.62
C TYR A 133 -6.92 -23.06 -1.32
N ARG A 134 -7.81 -22.08 -1.56
CA ARG A 134 -9.25 -22.23 -1.32
C ARG A 134 -9.87 -23.37 -2.11
N GLN A 135 -9.45 -23.57 -3.35
CA GLN A 135 -9.95 -24.64 -4.22
C GLN A 135 -9.26 -25.98 -3.95
N ALA A 136 -8.12 -25.97 -3.25
CA ALA A 136 -7.39 -27.16 -2.84
C ALA A 136 -6.97 -27.12 -1.34
N PRO A 137 -7.92 -27.17 -0.39
CA PRO A 137 -7.62 -27.05 1.04
C PRO A 137 -6.64 -28.12 1.58
N HIS A 138 -6.59 -29.27 0.91
CA HIS A 138 -5.68 -30.37 1.25
C HIS A 138 -4.21 -30.03 1.00
N HIS A 139 -3.90 -28.98 0.23
CA HIS A 139 -2.53 -28.48 0.01
C HIS A 139 -2.09 -27.43 1.04
N GLU A 140 -2.91 -27.09 2.04
CA GLU A 140 -2.59 -26.07 3.06
C GLU A 140 -1.20 -26.26 3.69
N ALA A 141 -0.89 -27.47 4.16
CA ALA A 141 0.40 -27.76 4.79
C ALA A 141 1.59 -27.55 3.83
N ALA A 142 1.41 -27.90 2.55
CA ALA A 142 2.45 -27.71 1.53
C ALA A 142 2.67 -26.22 1.22
N ILE A 143 1.59 -25.44 1.10
CA ILE A 143 1.65 -24.00 0.89
C ILE A 143 2.36 -23.30 2.05
N PHE A 144 2.02 -23.63 3.29
CA PHE A 144 2.71 -23.09 4.46
C PHE A 144 4.20 -23.48 4.49
N SER A 145 4.54 -24.70 4.09
CA SER A 145 5.93 -25.15 4.01
C SER A 145 6.72 -24.38 2.95
N ILE A 146 6.14 -24.16 1.76
CA ILE A 146 6.76 -23.38 0.68
C ILE A 146 6.97 -21.94 1.15
N ALA A 147 5.93 -21.30 1.68
CA ALA A 147 5.99 -19.93 2.14
C ALA A 147 7.05 -19.75 3.25
N ARG A 148 7.10 -20.68 4.20
CA ARG A 148 8.10 -20.66 5.28
C ARG A 148 9.51 -20.88 4.79
N CYS A 149 9.73 -21.81 3.87
CA CYS A 149 11.04 -22.01 3.26
C CYS A 149 11.53 -20.72 2.57
N LEU A 150 10.64 -20.02 1.86
CA LEU A 150 10.96 -18.77 1.18
C LEU A 150 11.31 -17.65 2.19
N ALA A 151 10.52 -17.50 3.26
CA ALA A 151 10.77 -16.51 4.31
C ALA A 151 12.07 -16.80 5.09
N ASP A 152 12.35 -18.07 5.38
CA ASP A 152 13.60 -18.48 6.06
C ASP A 152 14.83 -18.21 5.17
N ALA A 153 14.70 -18.33 3.84
CA ALA A 153 15.77 -18.05 2.88
C ALA A 153 15.97 -16.54 2.62
N HIS A 154 14.95 -15.72 2.85
CA HIS A 154 14.95 -14.30 2.57
C HIS A 154 14.48 -13.51 3.81
N PRO A 155 15.40 -13.10 4.70
CA PRO A 155 15.06 -12.43 5.97
C PRO A 155 14.23 -11.16 5.80
N GLN A 156 14.32 -10.50 4.65
CA GLN A 156 13.52 -9.32 4.31
C GLN A 156 12.06 -9.63 3.92
N LEU A 157 11.60 -10.88 4.03
CA LEU A 157 10.22 -11.29 3.78
C LEU A 157 9.52 -11.67 5.07
N ALA A 158 8.25 -11.29 5.19
CA ALA A 158 7.34 -11.68 6.25
C ALA A 158 6.17 -12.49 5.68
N LEU A 159 5.69 -13.43 6.50
CA LEU A 159 4.48 -14.21 6.21
C LEU A 159 3.26 -13.63 6.90
N GLN A 160 2.17 -13.54 6.16
CA GLN A 160 0.87 -13.12 6.67
C GLN A 160 -0.18 -14.20 6.33
N PRO A 161 -0.50 -15.09 7.28
CA PRO A 161 -1.57 -16.08 7.11
C PRO A 161 -2.94 -15.41 6.98
N GLY A 162 -3.76 -15.92 6.07
CA GLY A 162 -5.15 -15.49 5.86
C GLY A 162 -6.10 -16.67 5.66
N LYS A 163 -7.37 -16.38 5.35
CA LYS A 163 -8.38 -17.42 5.14
C LYS A 163 -8.19 -18.09 3.78
N CYS A 164 -7.62 -19.31 3.79
CA CYS A 164 -7.27 -20.08 2.60
C CYS A 164 -6.22 -19.40 1.69
N VAL A 165 -5.34 -18.61 2.29
CA VAL A 165 -4.26 -17.89 1.61
C VAL A 165 -3.08 -17.70 2.57
N VAL A 166 -1.87 -17.75 2.06
CA VAL A 166 -0.67 -17.26 2.76
C VAL A 166 -0.06 -16.15 1.91
N GLU A 167 0.04 -14.95 2.46
CA GLU A 167 0.72 -13.84 1.80
C GLU A 167 2.19 -13.78 2.23
N ILE A 168 3.07 -13.56 1.26
CA ILE A 168 4.49 -13.30 1.41
C ILE A 168 4.72 -11.86 0.99
N LYS A 169 5.17 -11.03 1.90
CA LYS A 169 5.37 -9.60 1.67
C LYS A 169 6.72 -9.17 2.22
N PRO A 170 7.26 -8.00 1.86
CA PRO A 170 8.43 -7.47 2.53
C PRO A 170 8.19 -7.33 4.04
N GLU A 171 9.23 -7.48 4.84
CA GLU A 171 9.18 -7.24 6.29
C GLU A 171 9.03 -5.72 6.54
N GLY A 172 7.92 -5.31 7.17
CA GLY A 172 7.56 -3.91 7.41
C GLY A 172 6.06 -3.69 7.53
#